data_AF-A0A8K0CUD9-F1
#
_entry.id   AF-A0A8K0CUD9-F1
#
_cell.length_a   1.000
_cell.length_b   1.000
_cell.length_c   1.000
_cell.angle_alpha   90.00
_cell.angle_beta   90.00
_cell.angle_gamma   90.00
#
_symmetry.space_group_name_H-M   'P 1'
#
loop_
_entity.id
_entity.type
_entity.pdbx_description
1 polymer ?
#
loop_
_entity_poly.entity_id
_entity_poly.type
_entity_poly.pdbx_seq_one_letter_code
_entity_poly.pdbx_strand_id
1 'polypeptide(L)'
;DLPSRGYTTKQLIESKWWEGPDWLYNSEKWPTSEYYINNEEINSELKKSASKKSGENINLNNFCQNNDVKEDNSSNKNNDEWHLRHFSRYTKLVRMFGWIGRFIHNAQVNVKLRKRGELSAREFCEAEKTVLRFVFLEIKIH
;
A
#
# COMPACT_ATOMS: atom_id res chain seq x y z
N ASP A 1 0.39 15.02 11.60
CA ASP A 1 0.60 16.25 12.37
C ASP A 1 1.00 15.84 13.78
N LEU A 2 2.03 16.45 14.38
CA LEU A 2 2.41 16.14 15.77
C LEU A 2 1.53 16.99 16.71
N PRO A 3 1.11 16.46 17.88
CA PRO A 3 0.30 17.22 18.85
C PRO A 3 1.07 18.36 19.53
N SER A 4 2.32 18.61 19.13
CA SER A 4 3.22 19.59 19.72
C SER A 4 3.12 21.00 19.13
N ARG A 5 2.25 21.25 18.14
CA ARG A 5 2.06 22.63 17.62
C ARG A 5 1.29 23.45 18.65
N GLY A 6 2.02 24.22 19.46
CA GLY A 6 1.47 25.20 20.39
C GLY A 6 1.49 24.81 21.88
N TYR A 7 1.99 23.62 22.23
CA TYR A 7 2.13 23.18 23.61
C TYR A 7 3.58 23.23 24.07
N THR A 8 3.83 23.86 25.22
CA THR A 8 5.16 23.84 25.86
C THR A 8 5.39 22.45 26.47
N THR A 9 6.64 21.98 26.51
CA THR A 9 7.01 20.67 27.07
C THR A 9 6.44 20.44 28.48
N LYS A 10 6.40 21.48 29.32
CA LYS A 10 5.82 21.41 30.67
C LYS A 10 4.31 21.14 30.65
N GLN A 11 3.57 21.89 29.83
CA GLN A 11 2.13 21.72 29.66
C GLN A 11 1.79 20.34 29.09
N LEU A 12 2.64 19.81 28.21
CA LEU A 12 2.47 18.49 27.64
C LEU A 12 2.65 17.40 28.71
N ILE A 13 3.65 17.54 29.58
CA ILE A 13 3.87 16.63 30.71
C ILE A 13 2.71 16.70 31.71
N GLU A 14 2.22 17.91 32.02
CA GLU A 14 1.07 18.12 32.91
C GLU A 14 -0.23 17.52 32.34
N SER A 15 -0.42 17.59 31.02
CA SER A 15 -1.61 17.07 30.35
C SER A 15 -1.71 15.54 30.36
N LYS A 16 -0.61 14.83 30.68
CA LYS A 16 -0.54 13.36 30.62
C LYS A 16 -1.16 12.81 29.35
N TRP A 17 -0.91 13.45 28.21
CA TRP A 17 -1.53 13.09 26.93
C TRP A 17 -1.35 11.61 26.55
N TRP A 18 -0.32 10.95 27.09
CA TRP A 18 -0.06 9.52 26.94
C TRP A 18 -1.01 8.61 27.73
N GLU A 19 -1.66 9.11 28.78
CA GLU A 19 -2.70 8.38 29.50
C GLU A 19 -3.97 8.25 28.65
N GLY A 20 -4.19 9.16 27.70
CA GLY A 20 -5.37 9.13 26.84
C GLY A 20 -6.68 9.36 27.60
N PRO A 21 -7.81 9.52 26.89
CA PRO A 21 -9.10 9.76 27.51
C PRO A 21 -9.70 8.47 28.12
N ASP A 22 -10.51 8.62 29.18
CA ASP A 22 -11.09 7.49 29.94
C ASP A 22 -11.85 6.47 29.10
N TRP A 23 -12.48 6.90 28.01
CA TRP A 23 -13.24 6.03 27.11
C TRP A 23 -12.35 5.05 26.34
N LEU A 24 -11.04 5.31 26.24
CA LEU A 24 -10.10 4.40 25.57
C LEU A 24 -10.00 3.04 26.30
N TYR A 25 -10.24 3.04 27.62
CA TYR A 25 -10.09 1.85 28.47
C TYR A 25 -11.39 1.08 28.70
N ASN A 26 -12.54 1.63 28.33
CA ASN A 26 -13.84 0.98 28.52
C ASN A 26 -14.63 0.97 27.21
N SER A 27 -14.78 -0.22 26.61
CA SER A 27 -15.52 -0.47 25.37
C SER A 27 -16.95 0.11 25.35
N GLU A 28 -17.60 0.21 26.51
CA GLU A 28 -18.97 0.72 26.64
C GLU A 28 -19.05 2.25 26.54
N LYS A 29 -17.95 2.95 26.82
CA LYS A 29 -17.86 4.41 26.78
C LYS A 29 -17.37 4.93 25.44
N TRP A 30 -17.16 4.05 24.46
CA TRP A 30 -16.72 4.49 23.14
C TRP A 30 -17.76 5.42 22.53
N PRO A 31 -17.34 6.55 21.96
CA PRO A 31 -18.26 7.39 21.21
C PRO A 31 -18.83 6.54 20.07
N THR A 32 -20.11 6.18 20.19
CA THR A 32 -20.82 5.45 19.15
C THR A 32 -21.31 6.49 18.16
N SER A 33 -20.45 6.80 17.19
CA SER A 33 -20.86 7.66 16.09
C SER A 33 -21.73 6.90 15.11
N GLU A 34 -22.97 7.33 14.96
CA GLU A 34 -23.68 7.14 13.70
C GLU A 34 -23.08 8.12 12.68
N TYR A 35 -22.08 7.65 11.93
CA TYR A 35 -21.52 8.45 10.84
C TYR A 35 -22.36 8.25 9.58
N TYR A 36 -22.96 9.33 9.08
CA TYR A 36 -23.42 9.39 7.70
C TYR A 36 -22.21 9.67 6.82
N ILE A 37 -21.77 8.66 6.07
CA ILE A 37 -20.63 8.78 5.16
C ILE A 37 -21.05 9.64 3.95
N ASN A 38 -20.69 10.92 3.96
CA ASN A 38 -20.85 11.78 2.79
C ASN A 38 -19.70 11.55 1.80
N ASN A 39 -19.96 10.74 0.77
CA ASN A 39 -18.97 10.42 -0.26
C ASN A 39 -18.43 11.67 -0.98
N GLU A 40 -19.19 12.76 -1.09
CA GLU A 40 -18.73 13.99 -1.76
C GLU A 40 -17.68 14.74 -0.94
N GLU A 41 -17.86 14.81 0.37
CA GLU A 41 -16.91 15.43 1.30
C GLU A 41 -15.58 14.65 1.31
N ILE A 42 -15.66 13.32 1.38
CA ILE A 42 -14.49 12.43 1.29
C ILE A 42 -13.75 12.62 -0.03
N ASN A 43 -14.50 12.78 -1.12
CA ASN A 43 -13.91 13.01 -2.44
C ASN A 43 -13.25 14.39 -2.57
N SER A 44 -13.66 15.37 -1.77
CA SER A 44 -13.03 16.69 -1.72
C SER A 44 -11.68 16.68 -0.97
N GLU A 45 -11.49 15.75 -0.04
CA GLU A 45 -10.22 15.56 0.68
C GLU A 45 -9.16 14.78 -0.12
N LEU A 46 -9.59 14.07 -1.18
CA LEU A 46 -8.67 13.44 -2.11
C LEU A 46 -7.78 14.50 -2.78
N LYS A 47 -6.46 14.36 -2.63
CA LYS A 47 -5.48 15.21 -3.33
C LYS A 47 -5.81 15.21 -4.83
N LYS A 48 -5.65 16.35 -5.51
CA LYS A 48 -5.94 16.54 -6.97
C LYS A 48 -5.34 15.47 -7.90
N SER A 49 -4.33 14.71 -7.46
CA SER A 49 -3.77 13.56 -8.16
C SER A 49 -4.67 12.31 -8.16
N ALA A 50 -5.66 12.24 -7.29
CA ALA A 50 -6.69 11.20 -7.21
C ALA A 50 -8.04 11.66 -7.79
N SER A 51 -8.33 12.97 -7.78
CA SER A 51 -9.56 13.54 -8.36
C SER A 51 -9.55 13.62 -9.89
N LYS A 52 -8.38 13.46 -10.52
CA LYS A 52 -8.33 13.15 -11.95
C LYS A 52 -8.36 11.64 -12.10
N LYS A 53 -9.52 11.15 -12.56
CA LYS A 53 -9.72 10.17 -13.65
C LYS A 53 -10.81 9.13 -13.32
N SER A 54 -12.07 9.56 -13.33
CA SER A 54 -13.22 8.71 -13.71
C SER A 54 -13.43 8.66 -15.25
N GLY A 55 -12.49 9.16 -16.04
CA GLY A 55 -12.57 9.18 -17.51
C GLY A 55 -11.22 9.11 -18.21
N GLU A 56 -10.15 8.70 -17.53
CA GLU A 56 -8.84 8.62 -18.14
C GLU A 56 -8.14 7.40 -17.54
N ASN A 57 -7.71 6.47 -18.38
CA ASN A 57 -6.95 5.32 -17.92
C ASN A 57 -5.68 5.84 -17.23
N ILE A 58 -5.53 5.64 -15.90
CA ILE A 58 -4.20 5.62 -15.30
C ILE A 58 -3.58 4.35 -15.83
N ASN A 59 -2.89 4.48 -16.96
CA ASN A 59 -2.17 3.40 -17.58
C ASN A 59 -0.97 3.04 -16.69
N LEU A 60 -1.22 2.22 -15.67
CA LEU A 60 -0.20 1.55 -14.87
C LEU A 60 0.55 0.47 -15.68
N ASN A 61 0.25 0.30 -16.99
CA ASN A 61 0.95 -0.65 -17.85
C ASN A 61 2.31 -0.13 -18.33
N ASN A 62 2.68 1.13 -18.05
CA ASN A 62 3.94 1.68 -18.57
C ASN A 62 5.19 1.39 -17.72
N PHE A 63 5.14 0.45 -16.77
CA PHE A 63 6.37 -0.05 -16.16
C PHE A 63 6.82 -1.40 -16.72
N CYS A 64 6.02 -2.03 -17.57
CA CYS A 64 6.40 -3.24 -18.29
C CYS A 64 5.86 -3.19 -19.72
N GLN A 65 6.42 -2.30 -20.54
CA GLN A 65 6.45 -2.53 -21.98
C GLN A 65 7.78 -3.22 -22.30
N ASN A 66 7.73 -4.53 -22.51
CA ASN A 66 8.54 -5.12 -23.56
C ASN A 66 7.58 -5.34 -24.74
N ASN A 67 7.97 -4.80 -25.88
CA ASN A 67 7.27 -4.90 -27.15
C ASN A 67 7.11 -6.38 -27.55
N ASP A 68 5.93 -6.79 -28.00
CA ASP A 68 5.68 -7.11 -29.40
C ASP A 68 4.29 -7.73 -29.62
N VAL A 69 3.82 -7.56 -30.87
CA VAL A 69 2.59 -8.02 -31.53
C VAL A 69 1.39 -7.05 -31.47
N LYS A 70 1.25 -6.32 -32.58
CA LYS A 70 0.00 -5.71 -33.05
C LYS A 70 -0.82 -6.77 -33.78
N GLU A 71 -2.11 -6.89 -33.49
CA GLU A 71 -3.16 -7.09 -34.52
C GLU A 71 -4.58 -6.88 -33.95
N ASP A 72 -5.19 -5.81 -34.44
CA ASP A 72 -6.58 -5.57 -34.87
C ASP A 72 -7.83 -6.05 -34.12
N ASN A 73 -8.58 -5.02 -33.66
CA ASN A 73 -10.04 -4.80 -33.75
C ASN A 73 -10.99 -6.00 -33.90
N SER A 74 -11.76 -6.33 -32.83
CA SER A 74 -13.22 -6.17 -32.79
C SER A 74 -13.80 -6.73 -31.48
N SER A 75 -14.59 -5.91 -30.79
CA SER A 75 -15.74 -6.26 -29.94
C SER A 75 -15.64 -7.51 -29.04
N ASN A 76 -15.38 -7.32 -27.73
CA ASN A 76 -16.22 -7.73 -26.58
C ASN A 76 -15.41 -7.68 -25.26
N LYS A 77 -14.92 -6.50 -24.87
CA LYS A 77 -14.28 -6.32 -23.56
C LYS A 77 -15.38 -6.16 -22.52
N ASN A 78 -15.63 -7.17 -21.68
CA ASN A 78 -16.11 -6.95 -20.32
C ASN A 78 -16.12 -8.18 -19.38
N ASN A 79 -15.69 -9.39 -19.77
CA ASN A 79 -15.81 -10.55 -18.87
C ASN A 79 -14.51 -11.29 -18.45
N ASP A 80 -13.32 -10.92 -18.94
CA ASP A 80 -12.08 -11.65 -18.59
C ASP A 80 -10.99 -10.76 -17.98
N GLU A 81 -11.31 -9.95 -16.96
CA GLU A 81 -10.32 -9.10 -16.27
C GLU A 81 -10.10 -9.50 -14.79
N TRP A 82 -10.74 -10.56 -14.31
CA TRP A 82 -10.55 -11.01 -12.93
C TRP A 82 -9.10 -11.49 -12.69
N HIS A 83 -8.53 -12.21 -13.67
CA HIS A 83 -7.18 -12.75 -13.57
C HIS A 83 -6.15 -11.61 -13.60
N LEU A 84 -6.30 -10.61 -14.47
CA LEU A 84 -5.44 -9.43 -14.51
C LEU A 84 -5.45 -8.66 -13.19
N ARG A 85 -6.62 -8.51 -12.56
CA ARG A 85 -6.74 -7.83 -11.25
C ARG A 85 -6.12 -8.65 -10.13
N HIS A 86 -6.32 -9.97 -10.11
CA HIS A 86 -5.71 -10.88 -9.12
C HIS A 86 -4.19 -10.92 -9.27
N PHE A 87 -3.69 -11.16 -10.48
CA PHE A 87 -2.26 -11.14 -10.78
C PHE A 87 -1.63 -9.77 -10.54
N SER A 88 -2.35 -8.65 -10.76
CA SER A 88 -1.86 -7.31 -10.38
C SER A 88 -1.66 -7.16 -8.87
N ARG A 89 -2.60 -7.62 -8.04
CA ARG A 89 -2.45 -7.57 -6.57
C ARG A 89 -1.30 -8.44 -6.11
N TYR A 90 -1.19 -9.66 -6.63
CA TYR A 90 -0.11 -10.59 -6.30
C TYR A 90 1.25 -10.03 -6.71
N THR A 91 1.41 -9.61 -7.96
CA THR A 91 2.67 -9.05 -8.48
C THR A 91 3.08 -7.77 -7.76
N LYS A 92 2.14 -6.90 -7.37
CA LYS A 92 2.41 -5.73 -6.51
C LYS A 92 2.98 -6.14 -5.16
N LEU A 93 2.41 -7.17 -4.55
CA LEU A 93 2.86 -7.67 -3.26
C LEU A 93 4.25 -8.32 -3.38
N VAL A 94 4.50 -9.15 -4.40
CA VAL A 94 5.82 -9.73 -4.69
C VAL A 94 6.86 -8.62 -4.94
N ARG A 95 6.55 -7.59 -5.74
CA ARG A 95 7.44 -6.44 -5.93
C ARG A 95 7.76 -5.73 -4.62
N MET A 96 6.75 -5.51 -3.79
CA MET A 96 6.91 -4.85 -2.49
C MET A 96 7.85 -5.65 -1.59
N PHE A 97 7.68 -6.97 -1.48
CA PHE A 97 8.63 -7.84 -0.76
C PHE A 97 10.03 -7.83 -1.37
N GLY A 98 10.16 -7.77 -2.70
CA GLY A 98 11.44 -7.65 -3.38
C GLY A 98 12.19 -6.36 -3.00
N TRP A 99 11.46 -5.25 -2.91
CA TRP A 99 12.04 -3.98 -2.46
C TRP A 99 12.41 -3.97 -0.99
N ILE A 100 11.60 -4.57 -0.12
CA ILE A 100 11.95 -4.76 1.31
C ILE A 100 13.22 -5.59 1.43
N GLY A 101 13.31 -6.72 0.73
CA GLY A 101 14.48 -7.59 0.74
C GLY A 101 15.74 -6.86 0.27
N ARG A 102 15.64 -6.10 -0.83
CA ARG A 102 16.75 -5.27 -1.32
C ARG A 102 17.13 -4.17 -0.34
N PHE A 103 16.14 -3.54 0.31
CA PHE A 103 16.40 -2.53 1.33
C PHE A 103 17.20 -3.11 2.50
N ILE A 104 16.79 -4.25 3.04
CA ILE A 104 17.50 -4.95 4.12
C ILE A 104 18.93 -5.27 3.69
N HIS A 105 19.11 -5.86 2.51
CA HIS A 105 20.44 -6.15 1.97
C HIS A 105 21.30 -4.89 1.86
N ASN A 106 20.77 -3.83 1.24
CA ASN A 106 21.49 -2.57 1.03
C ASN A 106 21.81 -1.83 2.34
N ALA A 107 21.00 -2.03 3.39
CA ALA A 107 21.26 -1.51 4.72
C ALA A 107 22.44 -2.22 5.42
N GLN A 108 22.68 -3.49 5.07
CA GLN A 108 23.73 -4.32 5.66
C GLN A 108 25.08 -4.25 4.91
N VAL A 109 25.09 -3.82 3.65
CA VAL A 109 26.31 -3.80 2.82
C VAL A 109 26.87 -2.38 2.63
N ASN A 110 28.17 -2.33 2.30
CA ASN A 110 28.84 -1.08 1.93
C ASN A 110 28.15 -0.41 0.73
N VAL A 111 28.14 0.93 0.70
CA VAL A 111 27.52 1.76 -0.34
C VAL A 111 27.90 1.31 -1.77
N LYS A 112 29.15 0.87 -1.98
CA LYS A 112 29.64 0.40 -3.29
C LYS A 112 29.01 -0.91 -3.77
N LEU A 113 28.54 -1.75 -2.85
CA LEU A 113 27.93 -3.05 -3.13
C LEU A 113 26.40 -3.00 -3.18
N ARG A 114 25.81 -1.83 -2.87
CA ARG A 114 24.36 -1.66 -2.88
C ARG A 114 23.82 -1.82 -4.29
N LYS A 115 22.75 -2.62 -4.39
CA LYS A 115 22.01 -2.82 -5.64
C LYS A 115 21.18 -1.57 -5.95
N ARG A 116 21.15 -1.17 -7.22
CA ARG A 116 20.41 -0.01 -7.75
C ARG A 116 19.65 -0.41 -9.01
N GLY A 117 18.71 0.42 -9.43
CA GLY A 117 17.89 0.18 -10.63
C GLY A 117 16.75 -0.80 -10.37
N GLU A 118 16.24 -1.44 -11.43
CA GLU A 118 15.12 -2.39 -11.34
C GLU A 118 15.41 -3.61 -10.47
N LEU A 119 14.37 -4.23 -9.92
CA LEU A 119 14.49 -5.52 -9.25
C LEU A 119 14.99 -6.57 -10.23
N SER A 120 16.04 -7.30 -9.84
CA SER A 120 16.51 -8.42 -10.65
C SER A 120 15.49 -9.56 -10.60
N ALA A 121 15.47 -10.41 -11.63
CA ALA A 121 14.65 -11.62 -11.65
C ALA A 121 14.87 -12.49 -10.42
N ARG A 122 16.11 -12.58 -9.93
CA ARG A 122 16.44 -13.32 -8.70
C ARG A 122 15.76 -12.72 -7.47
N GLU A 123 15.80 -11.40 -7.30
CA GLU A 123 15.12 -10.74 -6.17
C GLU A 123 13.60 -10.91 -6.26
N PHE A 124 13.05 -10.88 -7.47
CA PHE A 124 11.64 -11.15 -7.70
C PHE A 124 11.25 -12.58 -7.30
N CYS A 125 12.01 -13.60 -7.72
CA CYS A 125 11.75 -14.99 -7.35
C CYS A 125 11.89 -15.25 -5.84
N GLU A 126 12.87 -14.63 -5.17
CA GLU A 126 13.02 -14.78 -3.72
C GLU A 126 11.87 -14.09 -2.95
N ALA A 127 11.42 -12.95 -3.45
CA ALA A 127 10.23 -12.30 -2.91
C ALA A 127 8.98 -13.17 -3.10
N GLU A 128 8.82 -13.79 -4.26
CA GLU A 128 7.70 -14.70 -4.56
C GLU A 128 7.63 -15.86 -3.57
N LYS A 129 8.76 -16.54 -3.33
CA LYS A 129 8.86 -17.60 -2.32
C LYS A 129 8.51 -17.11 -0.93
N THR A 130 8.93 -15.90 -0.57
CA THR A 130 8.66 -15.31 0.74
C THR A 130 7.17 -15.07 0.92
N VAL A 131 6.52 -14.47 -0.06
CA VAL A 131 5.06 -14.24 -0.07
C VAL A 131 4.30 -15.54 0.08
N LEU A 132 4.63 -16.56 -0.73
CA LEU A 132 3.98 -17.86 -0.67
C LEU A 132 4.16 -18.51 0.71
N ARG A 133 5.35 -18.41 1.31
CA ARG A 133 5.58 -18.91 2.68
C ARG A 133 4.66 -18.23 3.70
N PHE A 134 4.48 -16.92 3.64
CA PHE A 134 3.56 -16.22 4.54
C PHE A 134 2.12 -16.70 4.36
N VAL A 135 1.63 -16.77 3.12
CA VAL A 135 0.27 -17.26 2.83
C VAL A 135 0.07 -18.69 3.31
N PHE A 136 1.02 -19.60 3.05
CA PHE A 136 0.93 -20.98 3.48
C PHE A 136 1.08 -21.18 4.99
N LEU A 137 1.78 -20.28 5.69
CA LEU A 137 1.87 -20.30 7.16
C LEU A 137 0.57 -19.81 7.80
N GLU A 138 -0.07 -18.76 7.25
CA GLU A 138 -1.36 -18.26 7.74
C GLU A 138 -2.46 -19.32 7.62
N ILE A 139 -2.48 -20.08 6.52
CA ILE A 139 -3.47 -21.16 6.32
C ILE A 139 -3.28 -22.31 7.34
N LYS A 140 -2.05 -22.56 7.82
CA LYS A 140 -1.79 -23.65 8.79
C LYS A 140 -2.12 -23.28 10.23
N ILE A 141 -2.33 -21.99 10.52
CA ILE A 141 -2.64 -21.50 11.87
C ILE A 141 -4.15 -21.54 12.15
N HIS A 142 -4.97 -21.72 11.11
CA HIS A 142 -6.42 -21.91 11.18
C HIS A 142 -6.81 -23.37 10.94
#